data_AF-A0A922WTY4-F1
#
_entry.id   AF-A0A922WTY4-F1
#
_cell.length_a   1.000
_cell.length_b   1.000
_cell.length_c   1.000
_cell.angle_alpha   90.00
_cell.angle_beta   90.00
_cell.angle_gamma   90.00
#
_symmetry.space_group_name_H-M   'P 1'
#
loop_
_entity.id
_entity.type
_entity.pdbx_description
1 polymer ?
#
loop_
_entity_poly.entity_id
_entity_poly.type
_entity_poly.pdbx_seq_one_letter_code
_entity_poly.pdbx_strand_id
1 'polypeptide(L)'
;TFDQHGLLDEATAIAVDEVELDVDDLASELADLADGTDITQLRHVRSAEEKRAAEEIARRDKCHDFEKFKPLFEQVKQDLASGTRVTRPFELKAEIRPGAFFIVGGLISYVAEMDDIFTNAQGRTDARLRVVFDNGTESGMLMRSLQRQLHEDDAGRRITDPSPGPLFADRPEDGEAETGTIYVLRSKSEHPFVAEHREVVHKIGVTSGSVDTRISGAEKSSTYLLAGVDVVATCKIYGVNCQKLESLLHKVFAAAQLDLTIPDRFGHMVKPREWFVVPLPVINEAVERIRDRSITACSYSPTVGQLVRSPPGAA
;
A
#
# COMPACT_ATOMS: atom_id res chain seq x y z
N THR A 1 38.18 -48.82 -37.06
CA THR A 1 37.18 -49.33 -38.02
C THR A 1 36.05 -48.33 -38.03
N PHE A 2 35.85 -47.62 -39.15
CA PHE A 2 35.13 -46.34 -39.22
C PHE A 2 33.64 -46.43 -39.62
N ASP A 3 33.02 -47.60 -39.49
CA ASP A 3 31.58 -47.76 -39.65
C ASP A 3 31.03 -48.72 -38.60
N GLN A 4 30.79 -48.21 -37.39
CA GLN A 4 30.25 -49.00 -36.28
C GLN A 4 28.73 -49.20 -36.37
N HIS A 5 28.05 -48.54 -37.31
CA HIS A 5 26.60 -48.52 -37.39
C HIS A 5 26.04 -48.95 -38.75
N GLY A 6 26.89 -49.40 -39.69
CA GLY A 6 26.47 -49.92 -41.00
C GLY A 6 25.75 -48.88 -41.85
N LEU A 7 26.07 -47.60 -41.66
CA LEU A 7 25.38 -46.48 -42.31
C LEU A 7 25.89 -46.22 -43.72
N LEU A 8 27.00 -46.84 -44.11
CA LEU A 8 27.61 -46.68 -45.43
C LEU A 8 27.33 -47.87 -46.36
N ASP A 9 26.51 -48.84 -45.93
CA ASP A 9 26.05 -49.90 -46.82
C ASP A 9 25.02 -49.37 -47.81
N GLU A 10 25.23 -49.73 -49.08
CA GLU A 10 24.43 -49.35 -50.22
C GLU A 10 22.97 -49.78 -50.02
N ALA A 11 22.04 -48.82 -50.08
CA ALA A 11 20.63 -49.07 -49.85
C ALA A 11 20.11 -50.14 -50.82
N THR A 12 19.87 -51.35 -50.31
CA THR A 12 19.12 -52.38 -51.02
C THR A 12 17.76 -51.79 -51.40
N ALA A 13 17.55 -51.61 -52.70
CA ALA A 13 16.26 -51.22 -53.23
C ALA A 13 15.24 -52.29 -52.82
N ILE A 14 14.37 -51.93 -51.88
CA ILE A 14 13.20 -52.73 -51.53
C ILE A 14 12.31 -52.70 -52.77
N ALA A 15 12.15 -53.85 -53.42
CA ALA A 15 11.11 -54.03 -54.42
C ALA A 15 9.78 -53.79 -53.71
N VAL A 16 9.15 -52.67 -54.01
CA VAL A 16 7.79 -52.37 -53.56
C VAL A 16 6.90 -53.27 -54.40
N ASP A 17 6.35 -54.32 -53.79
CA ASP A 17 5.21 -55.02 -54.38
C ASP A 17 4.12 -53.96 -54.63
N GLU A 18 3.58 -53.92 -55.84
CA GLU A 18 2.36 -53.18 -56.17
C GLU A 18 1.22 -53.82 -55.36
N VAL A 19 1.10 -53.42 -54.10
CA VAL A 19 -0.15 -53.55 -53.37
C VAL A 19 -1.08 -52.56 -54.05
N GLU A 20 -2.17 -53.04 -54.66
CA GLU A 20 -3.32 -52.19 -54.98
C GLU A 20 -3.81 -51.59 -53.66
N LEU A 21 -3.26 -50.43 -53.31
CA LEU A 21 -3.67 -49.67 -52.15
C LEU A 21 -5.02 -49.06 -52.48
N ASP A 22 -6.07 -49.57 -51.85
CA ASP A 22 -7.39 -48.97 -51.92
C ASP A 22 -7.33 -47.54 -51.38
N VAL A 23 -7.78 -46.60 -52.20
CA VAL A 23 -7.82 -45.17 -51.87
C VAL A 23 -8.72 -44.90 -50.66
N ASP A 24 -9.71 -45.75 -50.38
CA ASP A 24 -10.55 -45.64 -49.19
C ASP A 24 -9.85 -46.10 -47.89
N ASP A 25 -8.94 -47.07 -47.96
CA ASP A 25 -8.12 -47.49 -46.81
C ASP A 25 -7.09 -46.40 -46.47
N LEU A 26 -6.49 -45.78 -47.49
CA LEU A 26 -5.58 -44.64 -47.30
C LEU A 26 -6.31 -43.42 -46.69
N ALA A 27 -7.57 -43.21 -47.07
CA ALA A 27 -8.40 -42.14 -46.53
C ALA A 27 -8.78 -42.37 -45.06
N SER A 28 -9.01 -43.63 -44.67
CA SER A 28 -9.27 -44.00 -43.26
C SER A 28 -8.04 -43.81 -42.38
N GLU A 29 -6.84 -44.23 -42.83
CA GLU A 29 -5.61 -43.98 -42.06
C GLU A 29 -5.26 -42.48 -41.96
N LEU A 30 -5.60 -41.67 -42.97
CA LEU A 30 -5.43 -40.21 -42.89
C LEU A 30 -6.48 -39.53 -41.99
N ALA A 31 -7.68 -40.09 -41.87
CA ALA A 31 -8.73 -39.56 -41.01
C ALA A 31 -8.35 -39.66 -39.53
N ASP A 32 -7.65 -40.74 -39.13
CA ASP A 32 -7.13 -40.92 -37.78
C ASP A 32 -5.94 -39.99 -37.45
N LEU A 33 -5.26 -39.44 -38.48
CA LEU A 33 -4.22 -38.42 -38.32
C LEU A 33 -4.78 -36.98 -38.23
N ALA A 34 -6.06 -36.76 -38.54
CA ALA A 34 -6.68 -35.43 -38.48
C ALA A 34 -6.99 -34.94 -37.05
N ASP A 35 -7.05 -35.84 -36.07
CA ASP A 35 -7.26 -35.50 -34.65
C ASP A 35 -5.95 -35.39 -33.83
N GLY A 36 -4.79 -35.58 -34.49
CA GLY A 36 -3.47 -35.48 -33.88
C GLY A 36 -2.84 -34.10 -34.01
N THR A 37 -3.20 -33.16 -33.14
CA THR A 37 -2.48 -31.88 -32.89
C THR A 37 -1.98 -31.16 -34.15
N ASP A 38 -2.87 -30.38 -34.74
CA ASP A 38 -2.64 -29.30 -35.70
C ASP A 38 -1.19 -28.79 -35.75
N ILE A 39 -0.41 -29.25 -36.74
CA ILE A 39 0.99 -28.82 -37.01
C ILE A 39 1.10 -27.30 -37.21
N THR A 40 -0.02 -26.61 -37.46
CA THR A 40 -0.07 -25.15 -37.56
C THR A 40 -0.11 -24.45 -36.19
N GLN A 41 -0.30 -25.19 -35.09
CA GLN A 41 -0.30 -24.65 -33.73
C GLN A 41 1.08 -24.77 -33.09
N LEU A 42 1.86 -23.70 -33.19
CA LEU A 42 3.15 -23.54 -32.52
C LEU A 42 2.98 -23.51 -31.00
N ARG A 43 3.03 -24.67 -30.33
CA ARG A 43 2.88 -24.80 -28.87
C ARG A 43 4.09 -24.36 -28.05
N HIS A 44 5.29 -24.31 -28.67
CA HIS A 44 6.56 -24.02 -27.98
C HIS A 44 7.25 -22.73 -28.42
N VAL A 45 6.65 -21.94 -29.32
CA VAL A 45 7.26 -20.70 -29.81
C VAL A 45 6.41 -19.52 -29.32
N ARG A 46 7.06 -18.54 -28.68
CA ARG A 46 6.43 -17.28 -28.30
C ARG A 46 5.69 -16.70 -29.51
N SER A 47 4.43 -16.33 -29.33
CA SER A 47 3.59 -15.82 -30.41
C SER A 47 4.20 -14.54 -31.01
N ALA A 48 3.84 -14.19 -32.26
CA ALA A 48 4.36 -12.98 -32.90
C ALA A 48 4.05 -11.70 -32.09
N GLU A 49 2.94 -11.68 -31.36
CA GLU A 49 2.60 -10.60 -30.42
C GLU A 49 3.51 -10.62 -29.19
N GLU A 50 3.85 -11.78 -28.64
CA GLU A 50 4.80 -11.88 -27.53
C GLU A 50 6.21 -11.47 -27.93
N LYS A 51 6.61 -11.76 -29.17
CA LYS A 51 7.90 -11.30 -29.72
C LYS A 51 7.91 -9.79 -29.95
N ARG A 52 6.86 -9.21 -30.55
CA ARG A 52 6.76 -7.74 -30.73
C ARG A 52 6.66 -7.00 -29.41
N ALA A 53 5.90 -7.53 -28.45
CA ALA A 53 5.87 -6.99 -27.10
C ALA A 53 7.28 -7.07 -26.49
N ALA A 54 7.95 -8.22 -26.53
CA ALA A 54 9.33 -8.37 -26.01
C ALA A 54 10.35 -7.43 -26.69
N GLU A 55 10.19 -7.13 -27.97
CA GLU A 55 11.04 -6.19 -28.72
C GLU A 55 10.71 -4.72 -28.42
N GLU A 56 9.44 -4.36 -28.23
CA GLU A 56 9.01 -3.03 -27.76
C GLU A 56 9.44 -2.80 -26.29
N ILE A 57 9.51 -3.88 -25.50
CA ILE A 57 9.96 -3.92 -24.10
C ILE A 57 11.46 -3.65 -23.92
N ALA A 58 12.28 -3.92 -24.95
CA ALA A 58 13.74 -3.77 -24.86
C ALA A 58 14.26 -2.37 -25.27
N ARG A 59 13.43 -1.55 -25.93
CA ARG A 59 13.80 -0.16 -26.25
C ARG A 59 13.44 0.74 -25.07
N ARG A 60 14.43 0.92 -24.19
CA ARG A 60 14.44 1.99 -23.21
C ARG A 60 15.12 3.19 -23.85
N ASP A 61 14.38 4.28 -23.97
CA ASP A 61 14.92 5.55 -24.44
C ASP A 61 15.41 6.38 -23.25
N LYS A 62 16.27 7.36 -23.52
CA LYS A 62 16.73 8.28 -22.48
C LYS A 62 15.60 9.24 -22.12
N CYS A 63 15.27 9.34 -20.83
CA CYS A 63 14.25 10.29 -20.37
C CYS A 63 14.83 11.71 -20.34
N HIS A 64 14.29 12.60 -21.17
CA HIS A 64 14.79 13.97 -21.31
C HIS A 64 14.36 14.91 -20.17
N ASP A 65 13.21 14.66 -19.56
CA ASP A 65 12.63 15.42 -18.45
C ASP A 65 12.79 14.71 -17.10
N PHE A 66 13.79 13.83 -16.99
CA PHE A 66 14.07 13.05 -15.77
C PHE A 66 14.26 13.91 -14.52
N GLU A 67 14.71 15.17 -14.66
CA GLU A 67 14.85 16.10 -13.53
C GLU A 67 13.53 16.31 -12.76
N LYS A 68 12.38 16.22 -13.45
CA LYS A 68 11.05 16.33 -12.81
C LYS A 68 10.72 15.10 -11.96
N PHE A 69 11.19 13.93 -12.38
CA PHE A 69 10.88 12.65 -11.73
C PHE A 69 11.93 12.22 -10.69
N LYS A 70 13.17 12.72 -10.81
CA LYS A 70 14.25 12.50 -9.85
C LYS A 70 13.85 12.71 -8.37
N PRO A 71 13.17 13.81 -7.98
CA PRO A 71 12.74 13.97 -6.58
C PRO A 71 11.71 12.92 -6.15
N LEU A 72 10.87 12.43 -7.06
CA LEU A 72 9.88 11.39 -6.76
C LEU A 72 10.57 10.05 -6.46
N PHE A 73 11.58 9.67 -7.24
CA PHE A 73 12.36 8.46 -6.98
C PHE A 73 13.16 8.54 -5.69
N GLU A 74 13.76 9.70 -5.41
CA GLU A 74 14.48 9.93 -4.16
C GLU A 74 13.54 9.83 -2.94
N GLN A 75 12.37 10.45 -3.04
CA GLN A 75 11.34 10.35 -2.01
C GLN A 75 10.87 8.91 -1.82
N VAL A 76 10.63 8.14 -2.89
CA VAL A 76 10.23 6.73 -2.76
C VAL A 76 11.33 5.88 -2.14
N LYS A 77 12.61 6.12 -2.45
CA LYS A 77 13.73 5.42 -1.79
C LYS A 77 13.78 5.72 -0.29
N GLN A 78 13.57 6.98 0.09
CA GLN A 78 13.48 7.40 1.50
C GLN A 78 12.22 6.82 2.18
N ASP A 79 11.09 6.78 1.49
CA ASP A 79 9.83 6.22 1.99
C ASP A 79 9.94 4.70 2.19
N LEU A 80 10.66 3.99 1.31
CA LEU A 80 10.94 2.56 1.46
C LEU A 80 11.93 2.30 2.61
N ALA A 81 12.95 3.14 2.76
CA ALA A 81 13.91 3.04 3.86
C ALA A 81 13.29 3.36 5.23
N SER A 82 12.32 4.29 5.28
CA SER A 82 11.57 4.65 6.48
C SER A 82 10.34 3.77 6.75
N GLY A 83 10.06 2.79 5.88
CA GLY A 83 8.87 1.92 5.99
C GLY A 83 7.53 2.63 5.75
N THR A 84 7.55 3.88 5.28
CA THR A 84 6.35 4.63 4.89
C THR A 84 5.65 3.98 3.70
N ARG A 85 6.42 3.42 2.77
CA ARG A 85 5.93 2.59 1.66
C ARG A 85 6.41 1.17 1.83
N VAL A 86 5.57 0.22 1.42
CA VAL A 86 5.91 -1.20 1.42
C VAL A 86 5.86 -1.74 0.01
N THR A 87 6.69 -2.75 -0.25
CA THR A 87 6.64 -3.52 -1.49
C THR A 87 5.74 -4.73 -1.28
N ARG A 88 4.85 -5.00 -2.23
CA ARG A 88 3.97 -6.17 -2.21
C ARG A 88 3.97 -6.88 -3.56
N PRO A 89 3.66 -8.19 -3.61
CA PRO A 89 3.41 -8.87 -4.87
C PRO A 89 2.33 -8.15 -5.69
N PHE A 90 2.51 -8.11 -7.01
CA PHE A 90 1.53 -7.53 -7.90
C PHE A 90 0.39 -8.52 -8.14
N GLU A 91 -0.84 -8.15 -7.79
CA GLU A 91 -2.01 -9.06 -7.86
C GLU A 91 -3.05 -8.64 -8.91
N LEU A 92 -3.32 -7.34 -9.05
CA LEU A 92 -4.47 -6.85 -9.81
C LEU A 92 -4.08 -5.84 -10.89
N LYS A 93 -4.73 -5.94 -12.05
CA LYS A 93 -4.54 -5.02 -13.18
C LYS A 93 -4.99 -3.57 -12.89
N ALA A 94 -6.03 -3.40 -12.08
CA ALA A 94 -6.55 -2.09 -11.67
C ALA A 94 -5.54 -1.24 -10.87
N GLU A 95 -4.40 -1.84 -10.50
CA GLU A 95 -3.32 -1.20 -9.78
C GLU A 95 -2.43 -0.34 -10.67
N ILE A 96 -2.46 -0.57 -11.99
CA ILE A 96 -1.67 0.17 -12.97
C ILE A 96 -2.43 1.44 -13.34
N ARG A 97 -1.95 2.58 -12.84
CA ARG A 97 -2.51 3.91 -13.07
C ARG A 97 -1.40 4.96 -13.05
N PRO A 98 -1.61 6.16 -13.65
CA PRO A 98 -0.69 7.27 -13.49
C PRO A 98 -0.41 7.56 -12.02
N GLY A 99 0.85 7.82 -11.68
CA GLY A 99 1.29 8.07 -10.31
C GLY A 99 1.75 6.83 -9.53
N ALA A 100 1.50 5.62 -10.04
CA ALA A 100 1.88 4.38 -9.35
C ALA A 100 3.36 4.02 -9.56
N PHE A 101 3.94 3.38 -8.54
CA PHE A 101 5.33 2.91 -8.54
C PHE A 101 5.40 1.39 -8.52
N PHE A 102 6.37 0.83 -9.23
CA PHE A 102 6.63 -0.60 -9.29
C PHE A 102 8.13 -0.89 -9.27
N ILE A 103 8.50 -2.14 -9.04
CA ILE A 103 9.86 -2.65 -9.20
C ILE A 103 9.80 -3.66 -10.34
N VAL A 104 10.57 -3.40 -11.39
CA VAL A 104 10.63 -4.22 -12.60
C VAL A 104 12.09 -4.39 -13.01
N GLY A 105 12.56 -5.62 -13.09
CA GLY A 105 13.95 -5.96 -13.38
C GLY A 105 14.92 -5.37 -12.36
N GLY A 106 14.50 -5.27 -11.10
CA GLY A 106 15.27 -4.65 -10.01
C GLY A 106 15.38 -3.12 -10.04
N LEU A 107 14.73 -2.45 -11.01
CA LEU A 107 14.67 -0.99 -11.10
C LEU A 107 13.32 -0.47 -10.62
N ILE A 108 13.32 0.70 -9.98
CA ILE A 108 12.08 1.38 -9.61
C ILE A 108 11.52 2.06 -10.86
N SER A 109 10.27 1.77 -11.19
CA SER A 109 9.53 2.35 -12.30
C SER A 109 8.33 3.17 -11.82
N TYR A 110 8.01 4.22 -12.55
CA TYR A 110 6.95 5.18 -12.28
C TYR A 110 6.08 5.34 -13.54
N VAL A 111 4.76 5.18 -13.39
CA VAL A 111 3.81 5.43 -14.49
C VAL A 111 3.52 6.92 -14.56
N ALA A 112 4.13 7.62 -15.52
CA ALA A 112 3.99 9.07 -15.67
C ALA A 112 2.66 9.44 -16.34
N GLU A 113 2.33 8.76 -17.44
CA GLU A 113 1.15 9.05 -18.26
C GLU A 113 0.50 7.74 -18.71
N MET A 114 -0.80 7.78 -18.91
CA MET A 114 -1.62 6.68 -19.41
C MET A 114 -2.62 7.24 -20.41
N ASP A 115 -2.60 6.70 -21.62
CA ASP A 115 -3.55 7.04 -22.68
C ASP A 115 -4.92 6.40 -22.42
N ASP A 116 -5.92 6.77 -23.23
CA ASP A 116 -7.27 6.23 -23.14
C ASP A 116 -7.28 4.70 -23.21
N ILE A 117 -8.08 4.09 -22.32
CA ILE A 117 -8.25 2.64 -22.28
C ILE A 117 -9.00 2.22 -23.53
N PHE A 118 -8.38 1.38 -24.35
CA PHE A 118 -8.98 0.78 -25.53
C PHE A 118 -9.25 -0.71 -25.31
N THR A 119 -10.17 -1.27 -26.09
CA THR A 119 -10.42 -2.71 -26.11
C THR A 119 -9.71 -3.30 -27.30
N ASN A 120 -8.85 -4.28 -27.08
CA ASN A 120 -8.14 -4.96 -28.16
C ASN A 120 -9.06 -5.96 -28.89
N ALA A 121 -8.57 -6.53 -29.99
CA ALA A 121 -9.31 -7.51 -30.81
C ALA A 121 -9.77 -8.77 -30.04
N GLN A 122 -9.25 -9.02 -28.85
CA GLN A 122 -9.62 -10.14 -27.98
C GLN A 122 -10.63 -9.74 -26.88
N GLY A 123 -11.23 -8.55 -26.96
CA GLY A 123 -12.20 -8.06 -25.97
C GLY A 123 -11.58 -7.68 -24.62
N ARG A 124 -10.25 -7.53 -24.55
CA ARG A 124 -9.52 -7.20 -23.32
C ARG A 124 -9.16 -5.72 -23.33
N THR A 125 -9.29 -5.07 -22.17
CA THR A 125 -8.86 -3.67 -22.00
C THR A 125 -7.34 -3.55 -22.09
N ASP A 126 -6.82 -2.48 -22.67
CA ASP A 126 -5.40 -2.14 -22.66
C ASP A 126 -5.23 -0.62 -22.76
N ALA A 127 -4.04 -0.12 -22.45
CA ALA A 127 -3.71 1.30 -22.56
C ALA A 127 -2.22 1.45 -22.83
N ARG A 128 -1.84 2.52 -23.53
CA ARG A 128 -0.42 2.86 -23.72
C ARG A 128 0.05 3.68 -22.51
N LEU A 129 1.19 3.32 -21.96
CA LEU A 129 1.76 3.92 -20.76
C LEU A 129 3.11 4.54 -21.08
N ARG A 130 3.39 5.69 -20.46
CA ARG A 130 4.73 6.24 -20.35
C ARG A 130 5.31 5.85 -19.00
N VAL A 131 6.28 4.95 -19.00
CA VAL A 131 6.93 4.44 -17.77
C VAL A 131 8.34 4.99 -17.68
N VAL A 132 8.65 5.67 -16.59
CA VAL A 132 9.99 6.23 -16.29
C VAL A 132 10.68 5.34 -15.26
N PHE A 133 11.98 5.12 -15.40
CA PHE A 133 12.80 4.31 -14.50
C PHE A 133 13.79 5.17 -13.71
N ASP A 134 14.18 4.71 -12.53
CA ASP A 134 15.08 5.45 -11.63
C ASP A 134 16.51 5.63 -12.15
N ASN A 135 16.91 4.84 -13.16
CA ASN A 135 18.17 4.98 -13.87
C ASN A 135 18.16 6.07 -14.96
N GLY A 136 17.08 6.84 -15.10
CA GLY A 136 16.98 7.93 -16.07
C GLY A 136 16.54 7.50 -17.47
N THR A 137 15.98 6.29 -17.62
CA THR A 137 15.40 5.82 -18.88
C THR A 137 13.88 5.84 -18.83
N GLU A 138 13.23 5.86 -19.99
CA GLU A 138 11.79 5.73 -20.13
C GLU A 138 11.42 4.70 -21.20
N SER A 139 10.21 4.18 -21.11
CA SER A 139 9.66 3.24 -22.08
C SER A 139 8.17 3.50 -22.28
N GLY A 140 7.77 3.59 -23.54
CA GLY A 140 6.38 3.65 -23.94
C GLY A 140 5.83 2.24 -24.15
N MET A 141 5.27 1.62 -23.12
CA MET A 141 4.81 0.22 -23.16
C MET A 141 3.31 0.09 -22.95
N LEU A 142 2.72 -1.01 -23.42
CA LEU A 142 1.33 -1.33 -23.12
C LEU A 142 1.17 -1.75 -21.66
N MET A 143 0.04 -1.40 -21.05
CA MET A 143 -0.31 -1.78 -19.68
C MET A 143 -0.24 -3.30 -19.48
N ARG A 144 -0.68 -4.08 -20.47
CA ARG A 144 -0.59 -5.55 -20.41
C ARG A 144 0.85 -6.07 -20.43
N SER A 145 1.75 -5.37 -21.13
CA SER A 145 3.17 -5.70 -21.17
C SER A 145 3.83 -5.45 -19.81
N LEU A 146 3.51 -4.33 -19.15
CA LEU A 146 3.97 -4.05 -17.79
C LEU A 146 3.46 -5.09 -16.80
N GLN A 147 2.17 -5.43 -16.86
CA GLN A 147 1.57 -6.48 -16.03
C GLN A 147 2.30 -7.81 -16.19
N ARG A 148 2.58 -8.22 -17.43
CA ARG A 148 3.28 -9.48 -17.70
C ARG A 148 4.66 -9.49 -17.06
N GLN A 149 5.43 -8.40 -17.19
CA GLN A 149 6.75 -8.30 -16.56
C GLN A 149 6.67 -8.39 -15.05
N LEU A 150 5.67 -7.75 -14.43
CA LEU A 150 5.48 -7.81 -12.98
C LEU A 150 5.11 -9.21 -12.47
N HIS A 151 4.53 -10.06 -13.32
CA HIS A 151 4.22 -11.46 -12.99
C HIS A 151 5.34 -12.44 -13.35
N GLU A 152 6.08 -12.20 -14.43
CA GLU A 152 7.20 -13.06 -14.87
C GLU A 152 8.49 -12.79 -14.09
N ASP A 153 8.67 -11.59 -13.55
CA ASP A 153 9.83 -11.22 -12.74
C ASP A 153 9.61 -11.60 -11.27
N ASP A 154 10.50 -12.45 -10.72
CA ASP A 154 10.50 -12.79 -9.29
C ASP A 154 10.69 -11.56 -8.39
N ALA A 155 11.40 -10.54 -8.88
CA ALA A 155 11.58 -9.23 -8.24
C ALA A 155 10.43 -8.25 -8.54
N GLY A 156 9.46 -8.66 -9.36
CA GLY A 156 8.26 -7.91 -9.69
C GLY A 156 7.46 -7.57 -8.44
N ARG A 157 7.47 -6.30 -8.05
CA ARG A 157 6.73 -5.83 -6.87
C ARG A 157 6.02 -4.53 -7.17
N ARG A 158 4.85 -4.34 -6.59
CA ARG A 158 4.23 -3.03 -6.50
C ARG A 158 4.78 -2.30 -5.29
N ILE A 159 5.15 -1.04 -5.47
CA ILE A 159 5.38 -0.11 -4.37
C ILE A 159 4.03 0.52 -4.07
N THR A 160 3.56 0.37 -2.83
CA THR A 160 2.28 0.97 -2.44
C THR A 160 2.34 2.48 -2.61
N ASP A 161 1.17 3.09 -2.85
CA ASP A 161 0.99 4.53 -2.62
C ASP A 161 1.52 4.89 -1.23
N PRO A 162 1.84 6.17 -0.94
CA PRO A 162 2.18 6.60 0.40
C PRO A 162 0.90 6.51 1.22
N SER A 163 0.53 5.28 1.56
CA SER A 163 -0.24 4.99 2.73
C SER A 163 0.58 5.57 3.87
N PRO A 164 -0.06 6.17 4.90
CA PRO A 164 0.59 6.14 6.19
C PRO A 164 1.10 4.70 6.36
N GLY A 165 2.41 4.52 6.52
CA GLY A 165 2.95 3.25 6.98
C GLY A 165 2.12 2.75 8.16
N PRO A 166 2.16 1.45 8.46
CA PRO A 166 1.32 0.87 9.52
C PRO A 166 1.41 1.80 10.72
N LEU A 167 0.27 2.30 11.18
CA LEU A 167 0.17 3.36 12.20
C LEU A 167 0.93 3.03 13.50
N PHE A 168 1.47 1.81 13.63
CA PHE A 168 2.13 1.19 14.78
C PHE A 168 3.14 0.14 14.29
N ALA A 169 4.41 0.22 14.70
CA ALA A 169 5.37 -0.88 14.65
C ALA A 169 5.19 -1.78 15.89
N ASP A 170 5.31 -3.10 15.74
CA ASP A 170 4.97 -4.10 16.78
C ASP A 170 5.97 -4.17 17.94
N ARG A 171 7.16 -3.57 17.80
CA ARG A 171 8.20 -3.46 18.83
C ARG A 171 9.17 -2.36 18.45
N PRO A 172 9.81 -1.67 19.41
CA PRO A 172 10.98 -0.87 19.12
C PRO A 172 12.06 -1.80 18.55
N GLU A 173 12.47 -1.58 17.30
CA GLU A 173 13.74 -2.15 16.82
C GLU A 173 14.90 -1.42 17.52
N ASP A 174 15.96 -2.14 17.87
CA ASP A 174 17.13 -1.57 18.55
C ASP A 174 17.70 -0.41 17.71
N GLY A 175 17.45 0.83 18.16
CA GLY A 175 17.87 2.06 17.49
C GLY A 175 16.74 2.94 16.92
N GLU A 176 15.46 2.54 17.02
CA GLU A 176 14.35 3.40 16.60
C GLU A 176 14.16 4.60 17.53
N ALA A 177 14.18 5.80 16.94
CA ALA A 177 13.96 7.04 17.66
C ALA A 177 12.54 7.08 18.27
N GLU A 178 12.45 7.37 19.57
CA GLU A 178 11.21 7.62 20.29
C GLU A 178 10.34 8.60 19.48
N THR A 179 9.23 8.09 18.92
CA THR A 179 8.48 8.84 17.89
C THR A 179 7.36 9.67 18.50
N GLY A 180 6.83 9.29 19.68
CA GLY A 180 5.87 10.09 20.42
C GLY A 180 5.43 9.53 21.77
N THR A 181 4.91 10.40 22.63
CA THR A 181 4.28 10.08 23.92
C THR A 181 2.82 10.53 23.88
N ILE A 182 1.89 9.60 24.11
CA ILE A 182 0.50 9.93 24.46
C ILE A 182 0.49 10.35 25.93
N TYR A 183 -0.13 11.48 26.22
CA TYR A 183 -0.34 11.95 27.59
C TYR A 183 -1.82 12.22 27.82
N VAL A 184 -2.28 11.83 29.01
CA VAL A 184 -3.64 12.05 29.49
C VAL A 184 -3.56 12.98 30.69
N LEU A 185 -4.32 14.07 30.64
CA LEU A 185 -4.31 15.11 31.66
C LEU A 185 -5.67 15.26 32.30
N ARG A 186 -5.63 15.66 33.57
CA ARG A 186 -6.78 16.03 34.37
C ARG A 186 -6.71 17.53 34.68
N SER A 187 -7.78 18.27 34.45
CA SER A 187 -7.81 19.71 34.71
C SER A 187 -7.95 20.01 36.21
N LYS A 188 -7.28 21.06 36.70
CA LYS A 188 -7.51 21.69 38.02
C LYS A 188 -8.48 22.88 37.97
N SER A 189 -9.18 23.08 36.86
CA SER A 189 -10.14 24.19 36.71
C SER A 189 -11.28 24.12 37.74
N GLU A 190 -11.67 25.27 38.30
CA GLU A 190 -12.80 25.38 39.22
C GLU A 190 -14.15 25.49 38.50
N HIS A 191 -14.16 25.40 37.16
CA HIS A 191 -15.40 25.42 36.40
C HIS A 191 -16.36 24.31 36.92
N PRO A 192 -17.63 24.62 37.25
CA PRO A 192 -18.54 23.69 37.96
C PRO A 192 -18.60 22.29 37.33
N PHE A 193 -18.79 22.23 36.00
CA PHE A 193 -18.82 20.99 35.25
C PHE A 193 -17.51 20.18 35.34
N VAL A 194 -16.36 20.86 35.28
CA VAL A 194 -15.04 20.21 35.30
C VAL A 194 -14.72 19.73 36.70
N ALA A 195 -15.12 20.49 37.72
CA ALA A 195 -14.93 20.12 39.12
C ALA A 195 -15.77 18.90 39.51
N GLU A 196 -17.03 18.84 39.07
CA GLU A 196 -17.95 17.72 39.32
C GLU A 196 -17.53 16.44 38.58
N HIS A 197 -17.05 16.58 37.34
CA HIS A 197 -16.72 15.44 36.47
C HIS A 197 -15.22 15.20 36.31
N ARG A 198 -14.40 15.63 37.27
CA ARG A 198 -12.93 15.59 37.23
C ARG A 198 -12.34 14.18 37.03
N GLU A 199 -13.06 13.14 37.42
CA GLU A 199 -12.66 11.74 37.25
C GLU A 199 -12.89 11.17 35.84
N VAL A 200 -13.68 11.87 35.01
CA VAL A 200 -14.02 11.42 33.64
C VAL A 200 -13.68 12.46 32.58
N VAL A 201 -13.43 13.72 32.94
CA VAL A 201 -13.00 14.77 32.02
C VAL A 201 -11.48 14.74 31.86
N HIS A 202 -11.03 14.26 30.71
CA HIS A 202 -9.61 14.13 30.41
C HIS A 202 -9.25 14.86 29.13
N LYS A 203 -8.07 15.47 29.13
CA LYS A 203 -7.42 15.94 27.91
C LYS A 203 -6.50 14.85 27.40
N ILE A 204 -6.63 14.51 26.13
CA ILE A 204 -5.79 13.50 25.48
C ILE A 204 -4.96 14.23 24.42
N GLY A 205 -3.64 14.05 24.46
CA GLY A 205 -2.75 14.65 23.48
C GLY A 205 -1.56 13.77 23.16
N VAL A 206 -0.87 14.11 22.08
CA VAL A 206 0.34 13.40 21.63
C VAL A 206 1.47 14.42 21.47
N THR A 207 2.69 14.06 21.86
CA THR A 207 3.86 14.93 21.70
C THR A 207 5.12 14.12 21.39
N SER A 208 5.97 14.64 20.52
CA SER A 208 7.29 14.05 20.23
C SER A 208 8.37 14.43 21.24
N GLY A 209 8.12 15.42 22.11
CA GLY A 209 9.05 15.89 23.14
C GLY A 209 8.66 15.46 24.56
N SER A 210 9.19 16.14 25.57
CA SER A 210 8.76 15.87 26.96
C SER A 210 7.38 16.44 27.26
N VAL A 211 6.57 15.65 27.98
CA VAL A 211 5.23 16.04 28.42
C VAL A 211 5.30 17.29 29.29
N ASP A 212 6.30 17.41 30.17
CA ASP A 212 6.51 18.56 31.05
C ASP A 212 6.67 19.87 30.26
N THR A 213 7.44 19.85 29.16
CA THR A 213 7.60 21.03 28.30
C THR A 213 6.29 21.38 27.60
N ARG A 214 5.51 20.37 27.19
CA ARG A 214 4.25 20.56 26.48
C ARG A 214 3.14 21.17 27.36
N ILE A 215 3.13 20.84 28.64
CA ILE A 215 2.15 21.35 29.62
C ILE A 215 2.64 22.59 30.38
N SER A 216 3.87 23.05 30.13
CA SER A 216 4.40 24.27 30.73
C SER A 216 3.51 25.48 30.42
N GLY A 217 3.05 26.17 31.46
CA GLY A 217 2.15 27.32 31.34
C GLY A 217 0.70 26.97 31.03
N ALA A 218 0.27 25.74 31.32
CA ALA A 218 -1.12 25.29 31.17
C ALA A 218 -2.12 26.25 31.84
N GLU A 219 -1.79 26.80 33.01
CA GLU A 219 -2.62 27.73 33.76
C GLU A 219 -2.92 29.05 33.02
N LYS A 220 -2.13 29.38 31.99
CA LYS A 220 -2.31 30.61 31.19
C LYS A 220 -2.89 30.35 29.81
N SER A 221 -3.22 29.09 29.50
CA SER A 221 -3.62 28.68 28.16
C SER A 221 -5.08 28.21 28.13
N SER A 222 -5.85 28.79 27.22
CA SER A 222 -7.26 28.43 26.99
C SER A 222 -7.44 26.98 26.56
N THR A 223 -6.44 26.38 25.90
CA THR A 223 -6.41 24.95 25.54
C THR A 223 -6.40 24.02 26.76
N TYR A 224 -5.95 24.51 27.92
CA TYR A 224 -5.93 23.80 29.20
C TYR A 224 -6.95 24.34 30.20
N LEU A 225 -8.01 25.01 29.70
CA LEU A 225 -9.08 25.56 30.52
C LEU A 225 -8.63 26.65 31.50
N LEU A 226 -7.54 27.38 31.16
CA LEU A 226 -6.94 28.41 32.00
C LEU A 226 -6.65 27.93 33.43
N ALA A 227 -6.26 26.65 33.56
CA ALA A 227 -6.01 26.01 34.84
C ALA A 227 -4.80 25.09 34.76
N GLY A 228 -4.22 24.80 35.92
CA GLY A 228 -3.19 23.77 36.03
C GLY A 228 -3.73 22.40 35.62
N VAL A 229 -2.83 21.48 35.30
CA VAL A 229 -3.17 20.11 34.90
C VAL A 229 -2.31 19.10 35.64
N ASP A 230 -2.87 17.93 35.92
CA ASP A 230 -2.13 16.77 36.42
C ASP A 230 -1.99 15.73 35.31
N VAL A 231 -0.80 15.13 35.21
CA VAL A 231 -0.56 13.99 34.32
C VAL A 231 -1.08 12.74 35.00
N VAL A 232 -2.12 12.12 34.44
CA VAL A 232 -2.74 10.91 35.02
C VAL A 232 -2.35 9.62 34.30
N ALA A 233 -1.93 9.71 33.04
CA ALA A 233 -1.33 8.60 32.32
C ALA A 233 -0.38 9.09 31.23
N THR A 234 0.67 8.32 30.98
CA THR A 234 1.61 8.53 29.88
C THR A 234 1.93 7.19 29.23
N CYS A 235 1.87 7.14 27.90
CA CYS A 235 2.25 5.96 27.15
C CYS A 235 3.22 6.35 26.03
N LYS A 236 4.40 5.73 26.03
CA LYS A 236 5.39 5.87 24.95
C LYS A 236 5.02 5.00 23.77
N ILE A 237 5.19 5.53 22.57
CA ILE A 237 4.90 4.84 21.30
C ILE A 237 6.05 5.07 20.31
N TYR A 238 6.38 4.03 19.57
CA TYR A 238 7.50 3.96 18.64
C TYR A 238 7.01 3.71 17.21
N GLY A 239 7.67 4.31 16.22
CA GLY A 239 7.36 4.14 14.80
C GLY A 239 6.07 4.83 14.34
N VAL A 240 5.59 5.86 15.04
CA VAL A 240 4.26 6.47 14.79
C VAL A 240 4.29 7.96 14.46
N ASN A 241 3.49 8.36 13.48
CA ASN A 241 3.27 9.77 13.22
C ASN A 241 2.35 10.38 14.30
N CYS A 242 2.92 11.22 15.17
CA CYS A 242 2.21 11.87 16.29
C CYS A 242 0.90 12.55 15.87
N GLN A 243 0.92 13.30 14.77
CA GLN A 243 -0.24 14.07 14.31
C GLN A 243 -1.38 13.15 13.83
N LYS A 244 -1.05 12.06 13.13
CA LYS A 244 -2.04 11.07 12.69
C LYS A 244 -2.62 10.29 13.86
N LEU A 245 -1.78 9.91 14.82
CA LEU A 245 -2.20 9.23 16.04
C LEU A 245 -3.16 10.10 16.87
N GLU A 246 -2.82 11.37 17.05
CA GLU A 246 -3.69 12.33 17.73
C GLU A 246 -5.03 12.48 17.02
N SER A 247 -5.02 12.63 15.70
CA SER A 247 -6.24 12.71 14.89
C SER A 247 -7.11 11.45 15.02
N LEU A 248 -6.48 10.27 15.08
CA LEU A 248 -7.18 9.00 15.28
C LEU A 248 -7.83 8.92 16.65
N LEU A 249 -7.10 9.27 17.72
CA LEU A 249 -7.64 9.33 19.09
C LEU A 249 -8.83 10.29 19.17
N HIS A 250 -8.71 11.47 18.56
CA HIS A 250 -9.81 12.43 18.51
C HIS A 250 -11.01 11.90 17.72
N LYS A 251 -10.81 11.14 16.64
CA LYS A 251 -11.90 10.50 15.88
C LYS A 251 -12.61 9.43 16.73
N VAL A 252 -11.85 8.60 17.45
CA VAL A 252 -12.40 7.53 18.31
C VAL A 252 -13.28 8.10 19.42
N PHE A 253 -12.83 9.19 20.06
CA PHE A 253 -13.54 9.83 21.17
C PHE A 253 -14.42 11.02 20.76
N ALA A 254 -14.62 11.26 19.46
CA ALA A 254 -15.34 12.43 18.95
C ALA A 254 -16.75 12.56 19.55
N ALA A 255 -17.44 11.44 19.76
CA ALA A 255 -18.77 11.40 20.35
C ALA A 255 -18.82 11.86 21.83
N ALA A 256 -17.68 11.88 22.52
CA ALA A 256 -17.55 12.30 23.91
C ALA A 256 -16.73 13.57 24.08
N GLN A 257 -16.51 14.33 23.01
CA GLN A 257 -15.83 15.62 23.10
C GLN A 257 -16.59 16.55 24.05
N LEU A 258 -15.85 17.18 24.97
CA LEU A 258 -16.39 18.14 25.92
C LEU A 258 -16.93 19.37 25.17
N ASP A 259 -18.22 19.64 25.31
CA ASP A 259 -18.83 20.86 24.80
C ASP A 259 -18.81 21.95 25.87
N LEU A 260 -17.66 22.60 26.02
CA LEU A 260 -17.48 23.71 26.94
C LEU A 260 -16.87 24.91 26.23
N THR A 261 -17.48 26.08 26.41
CA THR A 261 -16.96 27.35 25.89
C THR A 261 -16.52 28.22 27.06
N ILE A 262 -15.27 28.69 27.02
CA ILE A 262 -14.70 29.55 28.05
C ILE A 262 -14.15 30.84 27.43
N PRO A 263 -14.23 31.99 28.13
CA PRO A 263 -13.56 33.19 27.68
C PRO A 263 -12.04 33.04 27.87
N ASP A 264 -11.26 33.36 26.85
CA ASP A 264 -9.81 33.52 26.95
C ASP A 264 -9.47 34.79 27.76
N ARG A 265 -8.19 34.99 28.09
CA ARG A 265 -7.67 36.17 28.81
C ARG A 265 -7.99 37.53 28.16
N PHE A 266 -8.38 37.53 26.89
CA PHE A 266 -8.80 38.71 26.12
C PHE A 266 -10.32 38.84 25.98
N GLY A 267 -11.10 37.96 26.62
CA GLY A 267 -12.57 37.96 26.55
C GLY A 267 -13.16 37.25 25.32
N HIS A 268 -12.33 36.67 24.46
CA HIS A 268 -12.78 35.89 23.30
C HIS A 268 -13.24 34.50 23.72
N MET A 269 -14.40 34.06 23.23
CA MET A 269 -14.91 32.73 23.52
C MET A 269 -14.12 31.65 22.76
N VAL A 270 -13.55 30.68 23.48
CA VAL A 270 -12.76 29.57 22.94
C VAL A 270 -13.38 28.25 23.38
N LYS A 271 -13.49 27.30 22.43
CA LYS A 271 -13.93 25.93 22.67
C LYS A 271 -12.76 24.97 22.44
N PRO A 272 -12.19 24.35 23.48
CA PRO A 272 -11.07 23.45 23.34
C PRO A 272 -11.54 22.08 22.80
N ARG A 273 -10.84 21.55 21.80
CA ARG A 273 -11.25 20.33 21.06
C ARG A 273 -10.64 19.03 21.58
N GLU A 274 -9.70 19.13 22.51
CA GLU A 274 -8.86 18.02 22.97
C GLU A 274 -9.30 17.47 24.34
N TRP A 275 -10.47 17.90 24.84
CA TRP A 275 -11.06 17.43 26.09
C TRP A 275 -12.22 16.48 25.81
N PHE A 276 -12.26 15.38 26.54
CA PHE A 276 -13.22 14.30 26.35
C PHE A 276 -13.79 13.83 27.69
N VAL A 277 -15.06 13.46 27.71
CA VAL A 277 -15.76 12.87 28.86
C VAL A 277 -15.67 11.35 28.75
N VAL A 278 -14.51 10.81 29.13
CA VAL A 278 -14.15 9.40 28.97
C VAL A 278 -13.43 8.90 30.24
N PRO A 279 -13.86 7.79 30.85
CA PRO A 279 -13.16 7.20 31.98
C PRO A 279 -11.73 6.76 31.63
N LEU A 280 -10.80 6.94 32.56
CA LEU A 280 -9.39 6.55 32.36
C LEU A 280 -9.19 5.08 31.92
N PRO A 281 -9.93 4.09 32.45
CA PRO A 281 -9.80 2.70 31.99
C PRO A 281 -10.08 2.52 30.49
N VAL A 282 -11.02 3.27 29.94
CA VAL A 282 -11.39 3.21 28.51
C VAL A 282 -10.31 3.87 27.66
N ILE A 283 -9.68 4.93 28.17
CA ILE A 283 -8.53 5.55 27.49
C ILE A 283 -7.35 4.57 27.45
N ASN A 284 -7.06 3.89 28.57
CA ASN A 284 -6.02 2.86 28.62
C ASN A 284 -6.32 1.71 27.65
N GLU A 285 -7.57 1.25 27.59
CA GLU A 285 -8.00 0.24 26.62
C GLU A 285 -7.79 0.72 25.17
N ALA A 286 -8.14 1.97 24.86
CA ALA A 286 -7.90 2.54 23.54
C ALA A 286 -6.41 2.55 23.18
N VAL A 287 -5.54 2.87 24.15
CA VAL A 287 -4.08 2.86 23.98
C VAL A 287 -3.54 1.44 23.74
N GLU A 288 -4.08 0.42 24.41
CA GLU A 288 -3.72 -0.97 24.13
C GLU A 288 -4.24 -1.42 22.75
N ARG A 289 -5.46 -1.03 22.36
CA ARG A 289 -6.00 -1.30 21.01
C ARG A 289 -5.28 -0.53 19.90
N ILE A 290 -4.60 0.54 20.25
CA ILE A 290 -3.69 1.29 19.38
C ILE A 290 -2.46 0.41 19.12
N ARG A 291 -1.88 -0.21 20.15
CA ARG A 291 -0.72 -1.12 20.00
C ARG A 291 -1.06 -2.35 19.15
N ASP A 292 -2.23 -2.97 19.37
CA ASP A 292 -2.65 -4.17 18.62
C ASP A 292 -3.32 -3.87 17.25
N ARG A 293 -3.40 -2.59 16.86
CA ARG A 293 -3.98 -2.07 15.61
C ARG A 293 -5.51 -2.25 15.46
N SER A 294 -6.22 -2.77 16.45
CA SER A 294 -7.66 -2.98 16.39
C SER A 294 -8.50 -1.69 16.58
N ILE A 295 -7.87 -0.60 17.02
CA ILE A 295 -8.56 0.68 17.30
C ILE A 295 -9.28 1.29 16.09
N THR A 296 -8.81 1.03 14.86
CA THR A 296 -9.40 1.58 13.63
C THR A 296 -10.83 1.10 13.40
N ALA A 297 -11.16 -0.09 13.90
CA ALA A 297 -12.50 -0.66 13.85
C ALA A 297 -13.33 -0.30 15.10
N CYS A 298 -12.90 0.65 15.93
CA CYS A 298 -13.53 0.98 17.20
C CYS A 298 -13.98 2.45 17.25
N SER A 299 -15.06 2.71 17.99
CA SER A 299 -15.52 4.04 18.37
C SER A 299 -16.00 4.02 19.81
N TYR A 300 -15.85 5.14 20.51
CA TYR A 300 -16.39 5.25 21.86
C TYR A 300 -17.89 5.54 21.82
N SER A 301 -18.68 4.77 22.58
CA SER A 301 -20.10 5.04 22.80
C SER A 301 -20.31 5.70 24.17
N PRO A 302 -20.70 6.98 24.23
CA PRO A 302 -21.00 7.66 25.49
C PRO A 302 -22.16 7.02 26.26
N THR A 303 -23.12 6.40 25.54
CA THR A 303 -24.30 5.75 26.14
C THR A 303 -23.94 4.51 26.93
N VAL A 304 -22.95 3.74 26.45
CA VAL A 304 -22.50 2.48 27.08
C VAL A 304 -21.26 2.71 27.95
N GLY A 305 -20.52 3.79 27.71
CA GLY A 305 -19.27 4.10 28.39
C GLY A 305 -18.11 3.18 27.98
N GLN A 306 -18.15 2.63 26.76
CA GLN A 306 -17.20 1.61 26.29
C GLN A 306 -16.82 1.81 24.82
N LEU A 307 -15.70 1.20 24.41
CA LEU A 307 -15.29 1.09 23.00
C LEU A 307 -16.10 0.01 22.29
N VAL A 308 -16.97 0.43 21.37
CA VAL A 308 -17.76 -0.45 20.51
C VAL A 308 -17.08 -0.62 19.16
N ARG A 309 -17.30 -1.76 18.49
CA ARG A 309 -16.83 -1.94 17.11
C ARG A 309 -17.67 -1.08 16.18
N SER A 310 -17.02 -0.21 15.41
CA SER A 310 -17.64 0.57 14.35
C SER A 310 -18.05 -0.37 13.21
N PRO A 311 -19.29 -0.28 12.69
CA PRO A 311 -19.69 -1.08 11.53
C PRO A 311 -18.83 -0.70 10.31
N PRO A 312 -18.48 -1.67 9.44
CA PRO A 312 -17.72 -1.39 8.22
C PRO A 312 -18.58 -0.53 7.28
N GLY A 313 -18.30 0.78 7.21
CA GLY A 313 -19.04 1.68 6.32
C GLY A 313 -19.02 3.18 6.65
N ALA A 314 -18.55 3.59 7.82
CA ALA A 314 -18.33 5.01 8.11
C ALA A 314 -16.87 5.39 7.84
N ALA A 315 -16.54 5.51 6.54
CA ALA A 315 -15.24 6.00 6.07
C ALA A 315 -14.94 7.41 6.61
#